data_AF-A0A6J4Q7F8-F1
#
_entry.id   AF-A0A6J4Q7F8-F1
#
_cell.length_a   1.000
_cell.length_b   1.000
_cell.length_c   1.000
_cell.angle_alpha   90.00
_cell.angle_beta   90.00
_cell.angle_gamma   90.00
#
_symmetry.space_group_name_H-M   'P 1'
#
loop_
_entity.id
_entity.type
_entity.pdbx_description
1 polymer ?
#
loop_
_entity_poly.entity_id
_entity_poly.type
_entity_poly.pdbx_seq_one_letter_code
_entity_poly.pdbx_strand_id
1 'polypeptide(L)'
;MRTVKDLQTVSSNVKSIAEAAMSDGGGLLRLAPCWVPRSFLQPGKRLKLDPKDLYAFGLNRGGIDERWFGSTTPAANDNRTPDEGLSYVVHAGKRFTLADAVGELGGAVIGDAIWNKYKKWPVYSKFFDNMGPIPHHMHQTREQAALVGQEGKPESY
;
A
#
# COMPACT_ATOMS: atom_id res chain seq x y z
N MET A 1 15.41 -12.07 15.05
CA MET A 1 14.47 -10.92 15.04
C MET A 1 13.26 -11.34 14.21
N ARG A 2 12.03 -11.26 14.74
CA ARG A 2 10.83 -11.56 13.92
C ARG A 2 10.55 -10.38 13.00
N THR A 3 10.36 -10.64 11.71
CA THR A 3 10.02 -9.67 10.68
C THR A 3 8.54 -9.78 10.31
N VAL A 4 8.02 -8.80 9.57
CA VAL A 4 6.64 -8.86 9.06
C VAL A 4 6.42 -10.08 8.15
N LYS A 5 7.47 -10.60 7.51
CA LYS A 5 7.40 -11.80 6.66
C LYS A 5 7.22 -13.08 7.47
N ASP A 6 7.55 -13.07 8.76
CA ASP A 6 7.42 -14.23 9.66
C ASP A 6 6.03 -14.32 10.32
N LEU A 7 5.15 -13.33 10.08
CA LEU A 7 3.80 -13.31 10.60
C LEU A 7 2.89 -14.22 9.79
N GLN A 8 1.94 -14.87 10.47
CA GLN A 8 0.91 -15.65 9.78
C GLN A 8 0.03 -14.71 8.95
N THR A 9 0.02 -14.91 7.63
CA THR A 9 -0.89 -14.19 6.73
C THR A 9 -2.30 -14.77 6.84
N VAL A 10 -3.28 -13.91 7.10
CA VAL A 10 -4.71 -14.23 7.05
C VAL A 10 -5.28 -13.57 5.79
N SER A 11 -5.75 -14.38 4.85
CA SER A 11 -6.24 -13.94 3.54
C SER A 11 -7.73 -14.26 3.30
N SER A 12 -8.41 -14.83 4.30
CA SER A 12 -9.85 -15.12 4.27
C SER A 12 -10.45 -14.94 5.65
N ASN A 13 -11.75 -14.63 5.71
CA ASN A 13 -12.47 -14.40 6.97
C ASN A 13 -11.77 -13.36 7.88
N VAL A 14 -11.26 -12.28 7.28
CA VAL A 14 -10.45 -11.25 7.95
C VAL A 14 -11.26 -10.44 8.98
N LYS A 15 -12.60 -10.43 8.87
CA LYS A 15 -13.50 -9.67 9.74
C LYS A 15 -13.18 -9.76 11.23
N SER A 16 -13.13 -10.98 11.79
CA SER A 16 -12.94 -11.17 13.23
C SER A 16 -11.59 -10.63 13.73
N ILE A 17 -10.52 -10.81 12.95
CA ILE A 17 -9.21 -10.29 13.34
C ILE A 17 -9.10 -8.78 13.13
N ALA A 18 -9.79 -8.23 12.13
CA ALA A 18 -9.86 -6.80 11.92
C ALA A 18 -10.66 -6.10 13.04
N GLU A 19 -11.77 -6.67 13.51
CA GLU A 19 -12.54 -6.18 14.66
C GLU A 19 -11.68 -6.20 15.94
N ALA A 20 -10.95 -7.29 16.19
CA ALA A 20 -10.03 -7.37 17.32
C ALA A 20 -8.93 -6.30 17.24
N ALA A 21 -8.33 -6.11 16.06
CA ALA A 21 -7.31 -5.08 15.84
C ALA A 21 -7.85 -3.66 16.08
N MET A 22 -9.09 -3.38 15.66
CA MET A 22 -9.76 -2.10 15.92
C MET A 22 -10.07 -1.91 17.41
N SER A 23 -10.59 -2.94 18.08
CA SER A 23 -10.93 -2.90 19.50
C SER A 23 -9.69 -2.65 20.36
N ASP A 24 -8.67 -3.50 20.22
CA ASP A 24 -7.44 -3.42 21.02
C ASP A 24 -6.61 -2.17 20.70
N GLY A 25 -6.71 -1.69 19.45
CA GLY A 25 -6.06 -0.47 18.99
C GLY A 25 -6.80 0.81 19.34
N GLY A 26 -8.00 0.75 19.94
CA GLY A 26 -8.83 1.93 20.18
C GLY A 26 -9.20 2.68 18.90
N GLY A 27 -9.45 1.95 17.81
CA GLY A 27 -9.72 2.48 16.48
C GLY A 27 -8.47 2.73 15.62
N LEU A 28 -7.27 2.46 16.13
CA LEU A 28 -6.02 2.65 15.40
C LEU A 28 -5.42 1.32 14.92
N LEU A 29 -5.39 1.12 13.61
CA LEU A 29 -4.72 -0.02 12.99
C LEU A 29 -3.21 0.19 12.88
N ARG A 30 -2.42 -0.80 13.30
CA ARG A 30 -0.97 -0.80 13.13
C ARG A 30 -0.60 -1.37 11.77
N LEU A 31 0.02 -0.55 10.92
CA LEU A 31 0.45 -0.97 9.59
C LEU A 31 1.94 -1.36 9.55
N ALA A 32 2.26 -2.44 8.84
CA ALA A 32 3.61 -2.76 8.45
C ALA A 32 4.12 -1.78 7.37
N PRO A 33 5.45 -1.56 7.26
CA PRO A 33 6.02 -0.85 6.14
C PRO A 33 5.67 -1.52 4.80
N CYS A 34 5.24 -0.73 3.82
CA CYS A 34 4.94 -1.18 2.46
C CYS A 34 5.99 -0.61 1.51
N TRP A 35 6.92 -1.47 1.08
CA TRP A 35 8.05 -1.12 0.21
C TRP A 35 7.72 -1.46 -1.24
N VAL A 36 7.95 -0.52 -2.15
CA VAL A 36 7.68 -0.73 -3.58
C VAL A 36 8.95 -0.42 -4.37
N PRO A 37 9.46 -1.36 -5.18
CA PRO A 37 10.58 -1.12 -6.07
C PRO A 37 10.13 -0.50 -7.40
N ARG A 38 11.04 0.22 -8.06
CA ARG A 38 10.86 0.72 -9.43
C ARG A 38 12.05 0.33 -10.30
N SER A 39 11.76 -0.28 -11.44
CA SER A 39 12.78 -0.80 -12.38
C SER A 39 13.54 0.30 -13.13
N PHE A 40 12.99 1.52 -13.20
CA PHE A 40 13.52 2.63 -13.99
C PHE A 40 14.12 3.76 -13.14
N LEU A 41 14.19 3.59 -11.82
CA LEU A 41 14.68 4.59 -10.88
C LEU A 41 15.73 4.02 -9.93
N GLN A 42 16.64 4.89 -9.50
CA GLN A 42 17.67 4.56 -8.52
C GLN A 42 17.25 5.12 -7.16
N PRO A 43 17.37 4.34 -6.07
CA PRO A 43 16.98 4.79 -4.75
C PRO A 43 17.95 5.84 -4.20
N GLY A 44 17.41 6.95 -3.70
CA GLY A 44 18.11 8.08 -3.12
C GLY A 44 18.60 7.86 -1.68
N LYS A 45 18.24 6.72 -1.06
CA LYS A 45 18.65 6.26 0.28
C LYS A 45 18.13 7.11 1.45
N ARG A 46 17.11 7.96 1.24
CA ARG A 46 16.40 8.72 2.29
C ARG A 46 15.33 7.89 3.00
N LEU A 47 14.93 6.73 2.45
CA LEU A 47 14.14 5.73 3.16
C LEU A 47 14.88 5.07 4.35
N LYS A 48 16.22 5.24 4.42
CA LYS A 48 17.09 4.70 5.48
C LYS A 48 16.96 3.18 5.68
N LEU A 49 16.75 2.45 4.60
CA LEU A 49 16.88 0.99 4.58
C LEU A 49 18.33 0.59 4.81
N ASP A 50 18.57 -0.64 5.30
CA ASP A 50 19.91 -1.22 5.25
C ASP A 50 20.39 -1.22 3.78
N PRO A 51 21.64 -0.83 3.48
CA PRO A 51 22.15 -0.83 2.11
C PRO A 51 21.98 -2.17 1.37
N LYS A 52 21.96 -3.29 2.09
CA LYS A 52 21.74 -4.64 1.52
C LYS A 52 20.30 -4.87 1.08
N ASP A 53 19.35 -4.12 1.64
CA ASP A 53 17.92 -4.26 1.37
C ASP A 53 17.42 -3.32 0.26
N LEU A 54 18.25 -2.39 -0.22
CA LEU A 54 17.87 -1.45 -1.30
C LEU A 54 17.35 -2.15 -2.56
N TYR A 55 17.79 -3.39 -2.79
CA TYR A 55 17.36 -4.24 -3.92
C TYR A 55 16.80 -5.58 -3.44
N ALA A 56 16.10 -5.61 -2.29
CA ALA A 56 15.57 -6.84 -1.69
C ALA A 56 14.59 -7.62 -2.58
N PHE A 57 14.04 -6.99 -3.63
CA PHE A 57 13.17 -7.63 -4.63
C PHE A 57 13.94 -8.20 -5.84
N GLY A 58 15.26 -8.07 -5.87
CA GLY A 58 16.12 -8.45 -6.99
C GLY A 58 16.39 -7.30 -7.95
N LEU A 59 17.57 -7.30 -8.58
CA LEU A 59 18.00 -6.24 -9.51
C LEU A 59 17.05 -6.10 -10.71
N ASN A 60 16.43 -7.19 -11.14
CA ASN A 60 15.43 -7.21 -12.22
C ASN A 60 14.11 -6.50 -11.85
N ARG A 61 13.85 -6.27 -10.55
CA ARG A 61 12.68 -5.53 -10.06
C ARG A 61 13.00 -4.05 -9.76
N GLY A 62 14.27 -3.68 -9.75
CA GLY A 62 14.74 -2.33 -9.43
C GLY A 62 14.95 -2.07 -7.94
N GLY A 63 15.37 -0.85 -7.61
CA GLY A 63 15.61 -0.45 -6.23
C GLY A 63 14.33 0.00 -5.53
N ILE A 64 14.28 -0.13 -4.21
CA ILE A 64 13.19 0.39 -3.38
C ILE A 64 13.37 1.90 -3.23
N ASP A 65 12.53 2.65 -3.93
CA ASP A 65 12.50 4.12 -3.94
C ASP A 65 11.14 4.67 -3.48
N GLU A 66 10.16 3.82 -3.17
CA GLU A 66 8.86 4.23 -2.65
C GLU A 66 8.51 3.49 -1.35
N ARG A 67 7.98 4.26 -0.38
CA ARG A 67 7.24 3.72 0.78
C ARG A 67 5.80 4.17 0.72
N TRP A 68 4.87 3.23 0.72
CA TRP A 68 3.43 3.51 0.68
C TRP A 68 2.84 3.44 2.10
N PHE A 69 1.88 4.33 2.38
CA PHE A 69 1.21 4.41 3.68
C PHE A 69 -0.30 4.26 3.49
N GLY A 70 -0.89 3.24 4.12
CA GLY A 70 -2.33 3.03 4.08
C GLY A 70 -2.87 2.68 2.70
N SER A 71 -2.07 2.01 1.87
CA SER A 71 -2.49 1.62 0.52
C SER A 71 -3.38 0.38 0.55
N THR A 72 -4.49 0.46 -0.20
CA THR A 72 -5.35 -0.67 -0.58
C THR A 72 -5.25 -0.97 -2.07
N THR A 73 -4.28 -0.37 -2.77
CA THR A 73 -4.12 -0.44 -4.22
C THR A 73 -2.86 -1.25 -4.54
N PRO A 74 -2.91 -2.23 -5.46
CA PRO A 74 -1.71 -2.93 -5.90
C PRO A 74 -0.79 -2.00 -6.69
N ALA A 75 0.52 -2.19 -6.56
CA ALA A 75 1.49 -1.50 -7.40
C ALA A 75 1.34 -1.93 -8.87
N ALA A 76 1.34 -0.98 -9.80
CA ALA A 76 1.33 -1.26 -11.24
C ALA A 76 2.75 -1.55 -11.74
N ASN A 77 3.35 -2.62 -11.24
CA ASN A 77 4.69 -3.09 -11.60
C ASN A 77 4.61 -4.40 -12.39
N ASP A 78 5.47 -4.54 -13.39
CA ASP A 78 5.68 -5.83 -14.06
C ASP A 78 6.29 -6.86 -13.09
N ASN A 79 5.84 -8.11 -13.21
CA ASN A 79 6.31 -9.25 -12.42
C ASN A 79 6.24 -9.02 -10.89
N ARG A 80 5.29 -8.20 -10.42
CA ARG A 80 5.06 -7.91 -9.01
C ARG A 80 4.68 -9.13 -8.19
N THR A 81 4.95 -9.08 -6.88
CA THR A 81 4.32 -10.03 -5.96
C THR A 81 2.81 -9.73 -5.89
N PRO A 82 1.95 -10.74 -5.61
CA PRO A 82 0.50 -10.55 -5.57
C PRO A 82 0.03 -9.42 -4.63
N ASP A 83 0.78 -9.20 -3.55
CA ASP A 83 0.52 -8.22 -2.48
C ASP A 83 1.32 -6.91 -2.62
N GLU A 84 2.15 -6.76 -3.65
CA GLU A 84 3.00 -5.58 -3.81
C GLU A 84 2.16 -4.30 -3.89
N GLY A 85 2.48 -3.32 -3.03
CA GLY A 85 1.72 -2.07 -2.91
C GLY A 85 0.54 -2.14 -1.93
N LEU A 86 0.15 -3.31 -1.43
CA LEU A 86 -0.87 -3.41 -0.38
C LEU A 86 -0.24 -3.23 1.00
N SER A 87 -0.83 -2.36 1.81
CA SER A 87 -0.42 -2.21 3.21
C SER A 87 -0.99 -3.34 4.06
N TYR A 88 -0.16 -3.95 4.89
CA TYR A 88 -0.58 -4.96 5.86
C TYR A 88 -0.92 -4.31 7.20
N VAL A 89 -2.04 -4.71 7.80
CA VAL A 89 -2.31 -4.55 9.23
C VAL A 89 -1.60 -5.67 9.97
N VAL A 90 -0.95 -5.36 11.10
CA VAL A 90 -0.30 -6.33 11.97
C VAL A 90 -0.98 -6.38 13.33
N HIS A 91 -1.37 -7.57 13.77
CA HIS A 91 -2.07 -7.76 15.04
C HIS A 91 -1.88 -9.20 15.55
N ALA A 92 -1.56 -9.35 16.84
CA ALA A 92 -1.46 -10.65 17.53
C ALA A 92 -0.66 -11.74 16.78
N GLY A 93 0.51 -11.39 16.22
CA GLY A 93 1.36 -12.34 15.48
C GLY A 93 0.88 -12.71 14.07
N LYS A 94 -0.19 -12.06 13.60
CA LYS A 94 -0.78 -12.24 12.28
C LYS A 94 -0.71 -10.95 11.47
N ARG A 95 -0.90 -11.07 10.16
CA ARG A 95 -1.05 -9.96 9.23
C ARG A 95 -2.17 -10.22 8.22
N PHE A 96 -2.83 -9.16 7.79
CA PHE A 96 -3.87 -9.17 6.74
C PHE A 96 -3.86 -7.83 6.01
N THR A 97 -4.36 -7.76 4.77
CA THR A 97 -4.26 -6.51 4.02
C THR A 97 -5.25 -5.48 4.56
N LEU A 98 -4.89 -4.20 4.49
CA LEU A 98 -5.82 -3.11 4.77
C LEU A 98 -6.99 -3.14 3.78
N ALA A 99 -6.76 -3.61 2.55
CA ALA A 99 -7.81 -3.79 1.55
C ALA A 99 -8.89 -4.78 2.04
N ASP A 100 -8.48 -5.92 2.58
CA ASP A 100 -9.42 -6.91 3.14
C ASP A 100 -10.14 -6.35 4.37
N ALA A 101 -9.43 -5.65 5.26
CA ALA A 101 -10.03 -5.03 6.43
C ALA A 101 -11.12 -4.01 6.06
N VAL A 102 -10.84 -3.17 5.07
CA VAL A 102 -11.81 -2.19 4.54
C VAL A 102 -12.96 -2.89 3.82
N GLY A 103 -12.69 -3.95 3.07
CA GLY A 103 -13.73 -4.72 2.38
C GLY A 103 -14.72 -5.38 3.34
N GLU A 104 -14.23 -5.94 4.45
CA GLU A 104 -15.04 -6.66 5.44
C GLU A 104 -15.78 -5.72 6.41
N LEU A 105 -15.17 -4.60 6.81
CA LEU A 105 -15.70 -3.71 7.85
C LEU A 105 -16.27 -2.40 7.32
N GLY A 106 -15.95 -2.02 6.08
CA GLY A 106 -16.48 -0.83 5.42
C GLY A 106 -16.40 0.44 6.28
N GLY A 107 -17.55 1.04 6.54
CA GLY A 107 -17.69 2.28 7.31
C GLY A 107 -17.14 2.20 8.74
N ALA A 108 -17.06 1.02 9.36
CA ALA A 108 -16.47 0.87 10.68
C ALA A 108 -14.95 1.15 10.71
N VAL A 109 -14.27 1.07 9.56
CA VAL A 109 -12.83 1.37 9.42
C VAL A 109 -12.59 2.75 8.80
N ILE A 110 -13.35 3.12 7.77
CA ILE A 110 -13.08 4.35 6.98
C ILE A 110 -14.15 5.44 7.12
N GLY A 111 -15.16 5.21 7.97
CA GLY A 111 -16.32 6.08 8.13
C GLY A 111 -17.40 5.89 7.05
N ASP A 112 -18.66 6.02 7.46
CA ASP A 112 -19.82 5.79 6.59
C ASP A 112 -19.85 6.71 5.36
N ALA A 113 -19.42 7.96 5.51
CA ALA A 113 -19.40 8.91 4.39
C ALA A 113 -18.48 8.46 3.25
N ILE A 114 -17.28 7.97 3.58
CA ILE A 114 -16.31 7.47 2.59
C ILE A 114 -16.80 6.14 2.01
N TRP A 115 -17.24 5.21 2.87
CA TRP A 115 -17.72 3.91 2.43
C TRP A 115 -18.94 4.02 1.52
N ASN A 116 -19.92 4.85 1.87
CA ASN A 116 -21.12 5.03 1.07
C ASN A 116 -20.83 5.67 -0.29
N LYS A 117 -19.84 6.56 -0.36
CA LYS A 117 -19.48 7.24 -1.60
C LYS A 117 -18.58 6.41 -2.53
N TYR A 118 -17.55 5.76 -1.99
CA TYR A 118 -16.50 5.14 -2.80
C TYR A 118 -16.49 3.62 -2.74
N LYS A 119 -17.10 3.02 -1.71
CA LYS A 119 -17.07 1.56 -1.44
C LYS A 119 -15.65 0.98 -1.37
N LYS A 120 -14.68 1.83 -1.04
CA LYS A 120 -13.25 1.52 -0.89
C LYS A 120 -12.56 2.64 -0.13
N TRP A 121 -11.31 2.40 0.26
CA TRP A 121 -10.40 3.44 0.72
C TRP A 121 -9.81 4.18 -0.50
N PRO A 122 -10.14 5.46 -0.72
CA PRO A 122 -9.90 6.12 -2.02
C PRO A 122 -8.56 6.87 -2.10
N VAL A 123 -7.76 6.88 -1.04
CA VAL A 123 -6.57 7.72 -0.92
C VAL A 123 -5.45 6.97 -0.20
N TYR A 124 -4.20 7.20 -0.56
CA TYR A 124 -3.06 6.75 0.21
C TYR A 124 -1.90 7.72 -0.05
N SER A 125 -0.91 7.76 0.83
CA SER A 125 0.26 8.60 0.65
C SER A 125 1.51 7.79 0.36
N LYS A 126 2.50 8.45 -0.23
CA LYS A 126 3.78 7.86 -0.60
C LYS A 126 4.90 8.76 -0.13
N PHE A 127 6.00 8.15 0.27
CA PHE A 127 7.27 8.82 0.35
C PHE A 127 8.13 8.37 -0.82
N PHE A 128 8.46 9.32 -1.70
CA PHE A 128 9.30 9.11 -2.89
C PHE A 128 10.76 9.41 -2.55
N ASP A 129 11.64 8.50 -2.93
CA ASP A 129 13.07 8.53 -2.66
C ASP A 129 13.87 8.29 -3.94
N ASN A 130 13.60 9.09 -4.97
CA ASN A 130 14.26 8.96 -6.27
C ASN A 130 15.58 9.73 -6.26
N MET A 131 16.69 9.09 -6.67
CA MET A 131 18.00 9.76 -6.75
C MET A 131 18.04 10.84 -7.82
N GLY A 132 17.30 10.64 -8.92
CA GLY A 132 17.26 11.53 -10.08
C GLY A 132 15.83 11.97 -10.44
N PRO A 133 15.70 12.79 -11.50
CA PRO A 133 14.41 13.20 -12.01
C PRO A 133 13.62 11.99 -12.52
N ILE A 134 12.31 12.01 -12.30
CA ILE A 134 11.38 11.03 -12.87
C ILE A 134 10.96 11.46 -14.28
N PRO A 135 10.52 10.53 -15.15
CA PRO A 135 10.00 10.87 -16.46
C PRO A 135 8.88 11.92 -16.40
N HIS A 136 8.84 12.81 -17.37
CA HIS A 136 7.71 13.71 -17.55
C HIS A 136 6.45 12.88 -17.82
N HIS A 137 5.43 13.06 -17.00
CA HIS A 137 4.18 12.33 -17.09
C HIS A 137 3.01 13.22 -16.64
N MET A 138 1.79 12.81 -17.00
CA MET A 138 0.56 13.50 -16.64
C MET A 138 -0.43 12.51 -16.08
N HIS A 139 -1.24 12.95 -15.12
CA HIS A 139 -2.43 12.22 -14.69
C HIS A 139 -3.65 12.79 -15.39
N GLN A 140 -4.42 11.91 -15.99
CA GLN A 140 -5.64 12.26 -16.73
C GLN A 140 -6.72 12.75 -15.78
N THR A 141 -7.56 13.67 -16.25
CA THR A 141 -8.77 14.07 -15.52
C THR A 141 -9.73 12.88 -15.42
N ARG A 142 -10.77 13.00 -14.58
CA ARG A 142 -11.80 11.97 -14.46
C ARG A 142 -12.50 11.72 -15.80
N GLU A 143 -12.78 12.78 -16.55
CA GLU A 143 -13.46 12.72 -17.85
C GLU A 143 -12.59 11.99 -18.88
N GLN A 144 -11.28 12.27 -18.91
CA GLN A 144 -10.33 11.62 -19.81
C GLN A 144 -10.10 10.15 -19.46
N ALA A 145 -9.91 9.82 -18.18
CA ALA A 145 -9.70 8.45 -17.72
C ALA A 145 -10.93 7.56 -17.96
N ALA A 146 -12.14 8.12 -17.86
CA ALA A 146 -13.38 7.40 -18.12
C ALA A 146 -13.50 6.90 -19.57
N LEU A 147 -12.87 7.57 -20.55
CA LEU A 147 -12.87 7.13 -21.96
C LEU A 147 -12.19 5.78 -22.17
N VAL A 148 -11.35 5.34 -21.23
CA VAL A 148 -10.65 4.04 -21.25
C VAL A 148 -11.03 3.15 -20.07
N GLY A 149 -12.14 3.46 -19.38
CA GLY A 149 -12.63 2.68 -18.24
C GLY A 149 -11.73 2.73 -17.01
N GLN A 150 -10.91 3.78 -16.87
CA GLN A 150 -10.00 3.98 -15.73
C GLN A 150 -10.49 5.11 -14.82
N GLU A 151 -9.96 5.15 -13.60
CA GLU A 151 -10.18 6.28 -12.68
C GLU A 151 -9.13 7.37 -12.88
N GLY A 152 -9.53 8.62 -12.63
CA GLY A 152 -8.58 9.73 -12.57
C GLY A 152 -7.61 9.56 -11.39
N LYS A 153 -6.42 10.15 -11.51
CA LYS A 153 -5.37 10.07 -10.49
C LYS A 153 -4.94 11.48 -10.03
N PRO A 154 -5.82 12.22 -9.32
CA PRO A 154 -5.40 13.46 -8.70
C PRO A 154 -4.33 13.17 -7.63
N GLU A 155 -3.29 13.99 -7.57
CA GLU A 155 -2.26 13.90 -6.54
C GLU A 155 -1.90 15.27 -5.99
N SER A 156 -1.32 15.29 -4.80
CA SER A 156 -0.83 16.48 -4.11
C SER A 156 0.50 16.13 -3.44
N TYR A 157 1.43 17.08 -3.41
CA TYR A 157 2.80 16.94 -2.91
C TYR A 157 3.02 17.76 -1.64
#